data_AF-A0A2L0F5H4-F1
#
_entry.id   AF-A0A2L0F5H4-F1
#
_cell.length_a   1.000
_cell.length_b   1.000
_cell.length_c   1.000
_cell.angle_alpha   90.00
_cell.angle_beta   90.00
_cell.angle_gamma   90.00
#
_symmetry.space_group_name_H-M   'P 1'
#
loop_
_entity.id
_entity.type
_entity.pdbx_description
1 polymer ?
#
loop_
_entity_poly.entity_id
_entity_poly.type
_entity_poly.pdbx_seq_one_letter_code
_entity_poly.pdbx_strand_id
1 'polypeptide(L)'
;MAGWILALGLLDFGARAAPPAPPGKIPQAAVSSEEAEARAQFEEGVAHFDKQEYREAMEAFRRSLWLKKNRNTMGYIASCLKQLGQYDDALEQYEEMRREYPKLPAKIEAIVAADMAELSGLVGTLAVAGDAPAGASLFVDDRLRGKLPLDMPLRVSAGSRAVRVEKEGFAPLTTTVQVRAGKENVAELVATARKGRLVVNEKHNWVLHVELDGKEVGVTPWEGLVNVGEHKVRLHGFMGVEALAACEVPATAAKEGAKVASSVAATSVRLYEETRVVLGAEEQDALLRVESAPAGATVRIDLKEVGKAPWEGRLPLGEHVVEVSAGGFFSARRAVRLERRKQRELSVSLERQPDLLAEARAARNRKIGVGLAYGVGVAGLGVFAVAGGLALGKLNELDERCPNKQCPSTEAGNQRAAAALGTTATVGLVVGGLGAAAGTAVLLLTRPGDGEQRAGPSVSAGVGLGGFEVKGRF
;
A
#
# COMPACT_ATOMS: atom_id res chain seq x y z
N MET A 1 6.13 -41.89 -22.15
CA MET A 1 6.19 -43.26 -22.73
C MET A 1 5.82 -43.13 -24.21
N ALA A 2 6.85 -43.29 -25.07
CA ALA A 2 6.87 -43.59 -26.52
C ALA A 2 6.03 -42.73 -27.50
N GLY A 3 6.53 -42.20 -28.62
CA GLY A 3 7.81 -42.27 -29.35
C GLY A 3 7.90 -41.07 -30.34
N TRP A 4 9.06 -40.49 -30.65
CA TRP A 4 10.07 -40.88 -31.68
C TRP A 4 9.44 -40.98 -33.09
N ILE A 5 9.91 -40.39 -34.21
CA ILE A 5 11.16 -39.74 -34.63
C ILE A 5 10.91 -38.91 -35.92
N LEU A 6 11.84 -37.98 -36.16
CA LEU A 6 12.16 -37.16 -37.35
C LEU A 6 11.77 -37.68 -38.75
N ALA A 7 11.35 -36.74 -39.61
CA ALA A 7 11.78 -36.66 -41.01
C ALA A 7 11.87 -35.19 -41.47
N LEU A 8 13.10 -34.69 -41.61
CA LEU A 8 13.44 -33.44 -42.28
C LEU A 8 13.30 -33.62 -43.79
N GLY A 9 12.48 -32.79 -44.43
CA GLY A 9 12.46 -32.58 -45.88
C GLY A 9 12.60 -31.10 -46.18
N LEU A 10 13.80 -30.68 -46.55
CA LEU A 10 14.10 -29.37 -47.12
C LEU A 10 13.44 -29.24 -48.50
N LEU A 11 12.60 -28.22 -48.69
CA LEU A 11 12.30 -27.68 -50.01
C LEU A 11 12.54 -26.17 -49.98
N ASP A 12 13.61 -25.79 -50.66
CA ASP A 12 13.89 -24.45 -51.18
C ASP A 12 12.67 -23.96 -51.99
N PHE A 13 11.95 -22.97 -51.46
CA PHE A 13 11.06 -22.14 -52.26
C PHE A 13 11.70 -20.76 -52.42
N GLY A 14 12.58 -20.66 -53.42
CA GLY A 14 12.94 -19.39 -54.03
C GLY A 14 11.71 -18.80 -54.74
N ALA A 15 10.85 -18.12 -53.99
CA ALA A 15 9.77 -17.31 -54.54
C ALA A 15 10.37 -16.04 -55.17
N ARG A 16 10.68 -16.13 -56.47
CA ARG A 16 10.99 -14.96 -57.29
C ARG A 16 9.71 -14.16 -57.48
N ALA A 17 9.58 -13.06 -56.73
CA ALA A 17 8.51 -12.09 -56.89
C ALA A 17 8.47 -11.60 -58.35
N ALA A 18 7.36 -11.85 -59.05
CA ALA A 18 7.09 -11.26 -60.35
C ALA A 18 6.87 -9.75 -60.17
N PRO A 19 7.38 -8.90 -61.09
CA PRO A 19 7.16 -7.46 -61.02
C PRO A 19 5.67 -7.13 -61.17
N PRO A 20 5.17 -6.04 -60.54
CA PRO A 20 3.78 -5.63 -60.67
C PRO A 20 3.47 -5.32 -62.14
N ALA A 21 2.40 -5.93 -62.66
CA ALA A 21 1.90 -5.66 -64.00
C ALA A 21 1.56 -4.17 -64.15
N PRO A 22 1.83 -3.55 -65.32
CA PRO A 22 1.42 -2.18 -65.57
C PRO A 22 -0.12 -2.06 -65.51
N PRO A 23 -0.69 -0.89 -65.18
CA PRO A 23 -2.14 -0.69 -65.14
C PRO A 23 -2.72 -0.91 -66.55
N GLY A 24 -3.26 -2.11 -66.77
CA GLY A 24 -3.88 -2.52 -68.01
C GLY A 24 -5.27 -1.91 -68.15
N LYS A 25 -5.60 -1.44 -69.36
CA LYS A 25 -6.96 -1.00 -69.72
C LYS A 25 -7.94 -2.15 -69.47
N ILE A 26 -9.05 -1.85 -68.79
CA ILE A 26 -10.15 -2.79 -68.55
C ILE A 26 -10.63 -3.37 -69.89
N PRO A 27 -10.80 -4.70 -70.04
CA PRO A 27 -11.29 -5.31 -71.27
C PRO A 27 -12.68 -4.79 -71.65
N GLN A 28 -12.88 -4.34 -72.89
CA GLN A 28 -14.16 -3.79 -73.39
C GLN A 28 -15.36 -4.73 -73.21
N ALA A 29 -15.15 -6.05 -73.20
CA ALA A 29 -16.19 -7.04 -72.96
C ALA A 29 -16.75 -6.97 -71.52
N ALA A 30 -15.90 -6.70 -70.52
CA ALA A 30 -16.32 -6.52 -69.13
C ALA A 30 -17.09 -5.20 -68.93
N VAL A 31 -16.71 -4.15 -69.66
CA VAL A 31 -17.45 -2.88 -69.67
C VAL A 31 -18.86 -3.07 -70.26
N SER A 32 -19.02 -3.92 -71.29
CA SER A 32 -20.33 -4.18 -71.88
C SER A 32 -21.27 -5.03 -71.01
N SER A 33 -20.72 -5.94 -70.18
CA SER A 33 -21.53 -6.73 -69.24
C SER A 33 -22.00 -5.89 -68.06
N GLU A 34 -21.13 -5.03 -67.51
CA GLU A 34 -21.50 -4.10 -66.43
C GLU A 34 -22.57 -3.09 -66.87
N GLU A 35 -22.52 -2.61 -68.12
CA GLU A 35 -23.57 -1.75 -68.67
C GLU A 35 -24.92 -2.47 -68.81
N ALA A 36 -24.92 -3.74 -69.22
CA ALA A 36 -26.13 -4.55 -69.32
C ALA A 36 -26.72 -4.84 -67.93
N GLU A 37 -25.88 -5.14 -66.94
CA GLU A 37 -26.29 -5.35 -65.55
C GLU A 37 -26.82 -4.06 -64.91
N ALA A 38 -26.15 -2.92 -65.12
CA ALA A 38 -26.62 -1.62 -64.64
C ALA A 38 -28.01 -1.28 -65.21
N ARG A 39 -28.24 -1.59 -66.49
CA ARG A 39 -29.54 -1.40 -67.13
C ARG A 39 -30.60 -2.36 -66.58
N ALA A 40 -30.27 -3.63 -66.37
CA ALA A 40 -31.21 -4.59 -65.78
C ALA A 40 -31.64 -4.17 -64.36
N GLN A 41 -30.69 -3.73 -63.53
CA GLN A 41 -30.98 -3.21 -62.19
C GLN A 41 -31.81 -1.91 -62.23
N PHE A 42 -31.59 -1.07 -63.24
CA PHE A 42 -32.42 0.12 -63.44
C PHE A 42 -33.86 -0.24 -63.82
N GLU A 43 -34.05 -1.17 -64.77
CA GLU A 43 -35.38 -1.63 -65.20
C GLU A 43 -36.13 -2.34 -64.05
N GLU A 44 -35.44 -3.12 -63.23
CA GLU A 44 -35.96 -3.70 -61.97
C GLU A 44 -36.41 -2.60 -61.01
N GLY A 45 -35.59 -1.56 -60.81
CA GLY A 45 -35.93 -0.41 -59.98
C GLY A 45 -37.18 0.33 -60.47
N VAL A 46 -37.32 0.56 -61.77
CA VAL A 46 -38.51 1.18 -62.38
C VAL A 46 -39.74 0.30 -62.15
N ALA A 47 -39.62 -1.02 -62.33
CA ALA A 47 -40.73 -1.94 -62.11
C ALA A 47 -41.24 -1.94 -60.66
N HIS A 48 -40.35 -1.83 -59.67
CA HIS A 48 -40.73 -1.64 -58.27
C HIS A 48 -41.31 -0.25 -58.00
N PHE A 49 -40.73 0.80 -58.61
CA PHE A 49 -41.21 2.17 -58.46
C PHE A 49 -42.65 2.33 -58.94
N ASP A 50 -42.99 1.74 -60.09
CA ASP A 50 -44.34 1.76 -60.67
C ASP A 50 -45.37 1.04 -59.79
N LYS A 51 -44.92 0.06 -58.99
CA LYS A 51 -45.72 -0.64 -57.97
C LYS A 51 -45.78 0.09 -56.62
N GLN A 52 -45.13 1.24 -56.48
CA GLN A 52 -44.99 1.98 -55.22
C GLN A 52 -44.20 1.23 -54.14
N GLU A 53 -43.38 0.25 -54.54
CA GLU A 53 -42.47 -0.52 -53.68
C GLU A 53 -41.15 0.27 -53.55
N TYR A 54 -41.21 1.44 -52.93
CA TYR A 54 -40.14 2.44 -52.98
C TYR A 54 -38.83 2.00 -52.29
N ARG A 55 -38.89 1.11 -51.30
CA ARG A 55 -37.69 0.59 -50.62
C ARG A 55 -36.92 -0.34 -51.55
N GLU A 56 -37.63 -1.30 -52.14
CA GLU A 56 -37.13 -2.27 -53.10
C GLU A 56 -36.60 -1.57 -54.36
N ALA A 57 -37.35 -0.58 -54.87
CA ALA A 57 -36.92 0.26 -55.97
C ALA A 57 -35.60 0.98 -55.67
N MET A 58 -35.47 1.58 -54.48
CA MET A 58 -34.26 2.29 -54.06
C MET A 58 -33.04 1.36 -54.00
N GLU A 59 -33.19 0.12 -53.56
CA GLU A 59 -32.10 -0.86 -53.55
C GLU A 59 -31.64 -1.23 -54.97
N ALA A 60 -32.56 -1.50 -55.88
CA ALA A 60 -32.25 -1.78 -57.28
C ALA A 60 -31.60 -0.57 -57.98
N PHE A 61 -32.11 0.64 -57.75
CA PHE A 61 -31.49 1.86 -58.28
C PHE A 61 -30.10 2.12 -57.71
N ARG A 62 -29.87 1.88 -56.40
CA ARG A 62 -28.52 1.99 -55.81
C ARG A 62 -27.54 1.00 -56.43
N ARG A 63 -27.97 -0.24 -56.68
CA ARG A 63 -27.17 -1.26 -57.41
C ARG A 63 -26.84 -0.79 -58.83
N SER A 64 -27.83 -0.27 -59.56
CA SER A 64 -27.61 0.33 -60.89
C SER A 64 -26.62 1.49 -60.85
N LEU A 65 -26.77 2.41 -59.89
CA LEU A 65 -25.90 3.58 -59.74
C LEU A 65 -24.47 3.19 -59.37
N TRP A 66 -24.28 2.15 -58.56
CA TRP A 66 -22.98 1.61 -58.19
C TRP A 66 -22.23 1.05 -59.40
N LEU A 67 -22.93 0.33 -60.29
CA LEU A 67 -22.36 -0.19 -61.54
C LEU A 67 -22.07 0.92 -62.55
N LYS A 68 -23.02 1.85 -62.74
CA LYS A 68 -22.88 2.95 -63.69
C LYS A 68 -23.58 4.21 -63.20
N LYS A 69 -22.79 5.19 -62.78
CA LYS A 69 -23.28 6.51 -62.38
C LYS A 69 -24.01 7.17 -63.56
N ASN A 70 -25.30 7.46 -63.37
CA ASN A 70 -26.12 8.11 -64.37
C ASN A 70 -27.19 9.02 -63.72
N ARG A 71 -27.46 10.15 -64.37
CA ARG A 71 -28.36 11.19 -63.86
C ARG A 71 -29.81 10.72 -63.65
N ASN A 72 -30.28 9.80 -64.49
CA ASN A 72 -31.67 9.32 -64.43
C ASN A 72 -31.88 8.50 -63.15
N THR A 73 -30.95 7.59 -62.85
CA THR A 73 -30.98 6.76 -61.64
C THR A 73 -30.89 7.61 -60.39
N MET A 74 -30.07 8.67 -60.37
CA MET A 74 -30.03 9.63 -59.26
C MET A 74 -31.38 10.31 -59.03
N GLY A 75 -32.07 10.72 -60.08
CA GLY A 75 -33.41 11.31 -59.99
C GLY A 75 -34.47 10.34 -59.47
N TYR A 76 -34.43 9.07 -59.89
CA TYR A 76 -35.31 8.03 -59.36
C TYR A 76 -35.05 7.74 -57.88
N ILE A 77 -33.78 7.68 -57.45
CA ILE A 77 -33.44 7.53 -56.02
C ILE A 77 -34.00 8.70 -55.21
N ALA A 78 -33.82 9.94 -55.67
CA ALA A 78 -34.38 11.12 -55.02
C ALA A 78 -35.92 11.07 -54.93
N SER A 79 -36.57 10.55 -55.98
CA SER A 79 -38.01 10.35 -56.03
C SER A 79 -38.46 9.27 -55.03
N CYS A 80 -37.75 8.14 -54.93
CA CYS A 80 -38.01 7.13 -53.90
C CYS A 80 -37.88 7.73 -52.48
N LEU A 81 -36.82 8.49 -52.22
CA LEU A 81 -36.59 9.13 -50.92
C LEU A 81 -37.71 10.11 -50.55
N LYS A 82 -38.19 10.90 -51.52
CA LYS A 82 -39.36 11.78 -51.36
C LYS A 82 -40.61 10.99 -50.98
N GLN A 83 -40.91 9.89 -51.67
CA GLN A 83 -42.08 9.04 -51.37
C GLN A 83 -41.97 8.32 -50.02
N LEU A 84 -40.75 8.02 -49.57
CA LEU A 84 -40.48 7.46 -48.25
C LEU A 84 -40.49 8.50 -47.12
N GLY A 85 -40.72 9.78 -47.42
CA GLY A 85 -40.72 10.86 -46.42
C GLY A 85 -39.32 11.24 -45.90
N GLN A 86 -38.27 10.83 -46.61
CA GLN A 86 -36.86 11.14 -46.34
C GLN A 86 -36.45 12.37 -47.17
N TYR A 87 -37.09 13.50 -46.91
CA TYR A 87 -36.97 14.73 -47.68
C TYR A 87 -35.57 15.38 -47.62
N ASP A 88 -34.89 15.25 -46.48
CA ASP A 88 -33.51 15.73 -46.32
C ASP A 88 -32.53 14.94 -47.18
N ASP A 89 -32.64 13.62 -47.21
CA ASP A 89 -31.85 12.77 -48.11
C ASP A 89 -32.21 13.00 -49.59
N ALA A 90 -33.49 13.23 -49.89
CA ALA A 90 -33.93 13.54 -51.25
C ALA A 90 -33.31 14.85 -51.76
N LEU A 91 -33.26 15.89 -50.92
CA LEU A 91 -32.56 17.14 -51.23
C LEU A 91 -31.07 16.91 -51.47
N GLU A 92 -30.41 16.18 -50.58
CA GLU A 92 -28.98 15.87 -50.72
C GLU A 92 -28.71 15.11 -52.03
N GLN A 93 -29.58 14.17 -52.41
CA GLN A 93 -29.46 13.41 -53.66
C GLN A 93 -29.60 14.30 -54.90
N TYR A 94 -30.50 15.29 -54.89
CA TYR A 94 -30.63 16.27 -55.98
C TYR A 94 -29.46 17.27 -56.01
N GLU A 95 -28.98 17.70 -54.85
CA GLU A 95 -27.77 18.55 -54.74
C GLU A 95 -26.55 17.82 -55.30
N GLU A 96 -26.40 16.53 -55.00
CA GLU A 96 -25.35 15.68 -55.58
C GLU A 96 -25.52 15.55 -57.09
N MET A 97 -26.75 15.32 -57.58
CA MET A 97 -27.03 15.22 -59.02
C MET A 97 -26.63 16.50 -59.77
N ARG A 98 -26.91 17.68 -59.20
CA ARG A 98 -26.50 18.97 -59.78
C ARG A 98 -24.99 19.19 -59.72
N ARG A 99 -24.31 18.71 -58.67
CA ARG A 99 -22.85 18.76 -58.56
C ARG A 99 -22.19 17.86 -59.60
N GLU A 100 -22.71 16.64 -59.78
CA GLU A 100 -22.18 15.66 -60.73
C GLU A 100 -22.49 16.03 -62.19
N TYR A 101 -23.67 16.58 -62.44
CA TYR A 101 -24.12 16.97 -63.77
C TYR A 101 -24.44 18.47 -63.83
N PRO A 102 -23.43 19.37 -63.88
CA PRO A 102 -23.67 20.82 -63.89
C PRO A 102 -24.46 21.36 -65.09
N LYS A 103 -24.59 20.58 -66.17
CA LYS A 103 -25.30 20.94 -67.41
C LYS A 103 -26.47 19.99 -67.66
N LEU A 104 -27.49 20.04 -66.81
CA LEU A 104 -28.72 19.29 -67.01
C LEU A 104 -29.54 19.87 -68.20
N PRO A 105 -30.24 19.02 -68.98
CA PRO A 105 -31.18 19.51 -69.98
C PRO A 105 -32.25 20.39 -69.33
N ALA A 106 -32.66 21.48 -69.98
CA ALA A 106 -33.55 22.50 -69.41
C ALA A 106 -34.83 21.93 -68.79
N LYS A 107 -35.44 20.91 -69.44
CA LYS A 107 -36.63 20.22 -68.92
C LYS A 107 -36.37 19.49 -67.60
N ILE A 108 -35.23 18.80 -67.49
CA ILE A 108 -34.86 18.05 -66.27
C ILE A 108 -34.48 19.02 -65.16
N GLU A 109 -33.74 20.08 -65.50
CA GLU A 109 -33.37 21.12 -64.55
C GLU A 109 -34.60 21.79 -63.94
N ALA A 110 -35.63 22.08 -64.73
CA ALA A 110 -36.89 22.64 -64.23
C ALA A 110 -37.60 21.71 -63.24
N ILE A 111 -37.59 20.39 -63.48
CA ILE A 111 -38.18 19.39 -62.58
C ILE A 111 -37.39 19.32 -61.27
N VAL A 112 -36.07 19.18 -61.35
CA VAL A 112 -35.18 19.12 -60.18
C VAL A 112 -35.28 20.41 -59.36
N ALA A 113 -35.35 21.56 -60.00
CA ALA A 113 -35.54 22.85 -59.32
C ALA A 113 -36.86 22.92 -58.56
N ALA A 114 -37.96 22.46 -59.16
CA ALA A 114 -39.27 22.43 -58.53
C ALA A 114 -39.31 21.46 -57.35
N ASP A 115 -38.78 20.23 -57.51
CA ASP A 115 -38.71 19.24 -56.44
C ASP A 115 -37.84 19.73 -55.27
N MET A 116 -36.68 20.33 -55.55
CA MET A 116 -35.84 20.90 -54.48
C MET A 116 -36.53 22.06 -53.76
N ALA A 117 -37.28 22.91 -54.47
CA ALA A 117 -38.04 23.99 -53.84
C ALA A 117 -39.13 23.44 -52.91
N GLU A 118 -39.88 22.42 -53.37
CA GLU A 118 -40.88 21.72 -52.55
C GLU A 118 -40.23 21.09 -51.31
N LEU A 119 -39.19 20.28 -51.49
CA LEU A 119 -38.50 19.58 -50.41
C LEU A 119 -37.85 20.54 -49.41
N SER A 120 -37.35 21.69 -49.87
CA SER A 120 -36.79 22.72 -48.98
C SER A 120 -37.84 23.27 -47.99
N GLY A 121 -39.12 23.27 -48.38
CA GLY A 121 -40.25 23.61 -47.53
C GLY A 121 -40.71 22.47 -46.60
N LEU A 122 -40.12 21.28 -46.71
CA LEU A 122 -40.44 20.09 -45.92
C LEU A 122 -39.30 19.66 -44.98
N VAL A 123 -38.22 20.44 -44.89
CA VAL A 123 -37.07 20.18 -44.00
C VAL A 123 -36.88 21.33 -43.02
N GLY A 124 -36.39 21.01 -41.83
CA GLY A 124 -35.89 21.98 -40.85
C GLY A 124 -34.41 21.73 -40.56
N THR A 125 -33.84 22.53 -39.67
CA THR A 125 -32.52 22.24 -39.08
C THR A 125 -32.68 21.72 -37.66
N LEU A 126 -31.74 20.88 -37.23
CA LEU A 126 -31.68 20.26 -35.93
C LEU A 126 -30.30 20.52 -35.31
N ALA A 127 -30.30 21.27 -34.21
CA ALA A 127 -29.18 21.36 -33.29
C ALA A 127 -29.35 20.35 -32.16
N VAL A 128 -28.25 19.92 -31.55
CA VAL A 128 -28.25 19.00 -30.40
C VAL A 128 -27.73 19.74 -29.18
N ALA A 129 -28.49 19.70 -28.08
CA ALA A 129 -28.15 20.38 -26.83
C ALA A 129 -28.41 19.47 -25.62
N GLY A 130 -28.02 19.94 -24.43
CA GLY A 130 -28.18 19.23 -23.16
C GLY A 130 -26.96 18.38 -22.81
N ASP A 131 -27.19 17.19 -22.26
CA ASP A 131 -26.17 16.26 -21.76
C ASP A 131 -25.47 15.46 -22.86
N ALA A 132 -25.64 15.83 -24.14
CA ALA A 132 -25.08 15.11 -25.27
C ALA A 132 -23.55 15.21 -25.30
N PRO A 133 -22.81 14.08 -25.18
CA PRO A 133 -21.37 14.15 -25.01
C PRO A 133 -20.60 14.34 -26.32
N ALA A 134 -19.48 15.06 -26.25
CA ALA A 134 -18.57 15.19 -27.37
C ALA A 134 -18.00 13.82 -27.79
N GLY A 135 -17.81 13.65 -29.10
CA GLY A 135 -17.37 12.42 -29.76
C GLY A 135 -18.46 11.36 -29.94
N ALA A 136 -19.67 11.59 -29.41
CA ALA A 136 -20.78 10.64 -29.53
C ALA A 136 -21.37 10.61 -30.95
N SER A 137 -21.84 9.44 -31.36
CA SER A 137 -22.55 9.22 -32.62
C SER A 137 -24.00 9.71 -32.49
N LEU A 138 -24.42 10.57 -33.42
CA LEU A 138 -25.79 11.05 -33.53
C LEU A 138 -26.57 10.20 -34.52
N PHE A 139 -27.74 9.73 -34.09
CA PHE A 139 -28.70 9.01 -34.91
C PHE A 139 -30.01 9.80 -34.98
N VAL A 140 -30.60 9.85 -36.17
CA VAL A 140 -31.96 10.36 -36.39
C VAL A 140 -32.74 9.31 -37.16
N ASP A 141 -33.87 8.87 -36.61
CA ASP A 141 -34.68 7.77 -37.14
C ASP A 141 -33.83 6.53 -37.46
N ASP A 142 -32.97 6.15 -36.48
CA ASP A 142 -32.01 5.04 -36.54
C ASP A 142 -30.89 5.12 -37.59
N ARG A 143 -30.79 6.23 -38.31
CA ARG A 143 -29.70 6.47 -39.26
C ARG A 143 -28.60 7.29 -38.61
N LEU A 144 -27.35 6.86 -38.78
CA LEU A 144 -26.18 7.61 -38.33
C LEU A 144 -26.06 8.92 -39.14
N ARG A 145 -26.06 10.06 -38.45
CA ARG A 145 -26.02 11.41 -39.06
C ARG A 145 -24.73 12.18 -38.79
N GLY A 146 -23.82 11.61 -38.00
CA GLY A 146 -22.51 12.19 -37.72
C GLY A 146 -22.07 11.98 -36.29
N LYS A 147 -21.05 12.74 -35.87
CA LYS A 147 -20.57 12.79 -34.48
C LYS A 147 -20.77 14.18 -33.89
N LEU A 148 -20.90 14.26 -32.58
CA LEU A 148 -21.05 15.50 -31.84
C LEU A 148 -19.70 16.10 -31.40
N PRO A 149 -19.59 17.43 -31.23
CA PRO A 149 -20.57 18.42 -31.67
C PRO A 149 -20.67 18.47 -33.21
N LEU A 150 -21.83 18.86 -33.74
CA LEU A 150 -21.99 19.07 -35.18
C LEU A 150 -21.32 20.38 -35.59
N ASP A 151 -20.61 20.39 -36.72
CA ASP A 151 -20.00 21.61 -37.27
C ASP A 151 -21.04 22.63 -37.75
N MET A 152 -22.20 22.14 -38.21
CA MET A 152 -23.35 22.94 -38.66
C MET A 152 -24.65 22.25 -38.24
N PRO A 153 -25.76 22.99 -38.05
CA PRO A 153 -27.06 22.39 -37.79
C PRO A 153 -27.44 21.34 -38.85
N LEU A 154 -27.85 20.16 -38.40
CA LEU A 154 -28.18 19.05 -39.28
C LEU A 154 -29.52 19.31 -39.97
N ARG A 155 -29.58 19.19 -41.30
CA ARG A 155 -30.84 19.22 -42.04
C ARG A 155 -31.60 17.93 -41.81
N VAL A 156 -32.86 18.02 -41.40
CA VAL A 156 -33.70 16.85 -41.10
C VAL A 156 -35.11 17.09 -41.66
N SER A 157 -35.73 16.03 -42.19
CA SER A 157 -37.13 16.05 -42.59
C SER A 157 -38.06 16.52 -41.47
N ALA A 158 -39.03 17.37 -41.79
CA ALA A 158 -40.03 17.84 -40.84
C ALA A 158 -40.90 16.68 -40.31
N GLY A 159 -41.51 16.88 -39.14
CA GLY A 159 -42.31 15.88 -38.44
C GLY A 159 -41.67 15.42 -37.12
N SER A 160 -42.26 14.39 -36.52
CA SER A 160 -41.75 13.78 -35.28
C SER A 160 -40.54 12.91 -35.61
N ARG A 161 -39.38 13.23 -35.03
CA ARG A 161 -38.11 12.54 -35.30
C ARG A 161 -37.53 11.96 -34.03
N ALA A 162 -37.14 10.69 -34.09
CA ALA A 162 -36.45 10.03 -32.99
C ALA A 162 -34.95 10.39 -33.07
N VAL A 163 -34.43 11.01 -32.01
CA VAL A 163 -33.03 11.42 -31.92
C VAL A 163 -32.37 10.57 -30.84
N ARG A 164 -31.28 9.88 -31.21
CA ARG A 164 -30.50 9.02 -30.31
C ARG A 164 -29.04 9.41 -30.38
N VAL A 165 -28.39 9.50 -29.23
CA VAL A 165 -26.95 9.80 -29.12
C VAL A 165 -26.28 8.66 -28.38
N GLU A 166 -25.21 8.12 -28.96
CA GLU A 166 -24.48 6.97 -28.43
C GLU A 166 -23.00 7.27 -28.25
N LYS A 167 -22.49 6.92 -27.07
CA LYS A 167 -21.06 6.93 -26.76
C LYS A 167 -20.67 5.60 -26.14
N GLU A 168 -19.54 5.07 -26.59
CA GLU A 168 -19.09 3.73 -26.20
C GLU A 168 -19.02 3.56 -24.68
N GLY A 169 -19.62 2.49 -24.19
CA GLY A 169 -19.63 2.12 -22.77
C GLY A 169 -20.52 2.99 -21.88
N PHE A 170 -21.42 3.80 -22.47
CA PHE A 170 -22.45 4.56 -21.76
C PHE A 170 -23.84 4.26 -22.31
N ALA A 171 -24.87 4.51 -21.49
CA ALA A 171 -26.26 4.34 -21.93
C ALA A 171 -26.63 5.39 -22.99
N PRO A 172 -27.38 5.00 -24.04
CA PRO A 172 -27.82 5.92 -25.08
C PRO A 172 -28.74 7.00 -24.51
N LEU A 173 -28.59 8.23 -25.01
CA LEU A 173 -29.54 9.30 -24.80
C LEU A 173 -30.56 9.27 -25.92
N THR A 174 -31.84 9.35 -25.59
CA THR A 174 -32.91 9.36 -26.61
C THR A 174 -33.91 10.47 -26.32
N THR A 175 -34.41 11.10 -27.37
CA THR A 175 -35.51 12.06 -27.29
C THR A 175 -36.31 12.04 -28.60
N THR A 176 -37.50 12.64 -28.59
CA THR A 176 -38.30 12.84 -29.79
C THR A 176 -38.49 14.33 -30.00
N VAL A 177 -38.20 14.82 -31.20
CA VAL A 177 -38.28 16.25 -31.54
C VAL A 177 -39.31 16.44 -32.63
N GLN A 178 -40.20 17.42 -32.45
CA GLN A 178 -41.10 17.86 -33.50
C GLN A 178 -40.37 18.88 -34.39
N VAL A 179 -39.79 18.41 -35.48
CA VAL A 179 -39.05 19.26 -36.43
C VAL A 179 -40.03 20.07 -37.27
N ARG A 180 -39.95 21.39 -37.17
CA ARG A 180 -40.72 22.33 -37.99
C ARG A 180 -39.91 22.72 -39.22
N ALA A 181 -40.53 22.68 -40.39
CA ALA A 181 -39.89 23.05 -41.64
C ALA A 181 -39.46 24.53 -41.66
N GLY A 182 -38.33 24.82 -42.30
CA GLY A 182 -37.74 26.15 -42.42
C GLY A 182 -37.33 26.81 -41.10
N LYS A 183 -37.38 26.08 -39.98
CA LYS A 183 -37.02 26.55 -38.65
C LYS A 183 -35.83 25.77 -38.11
N GLU A 184 -35.12 26.41 -37.19
CA GLU A 184 -34.17 25.74 -36.32
C GLU A 184 -34.92 25.07 -35.16
N ASN A 185 -34.56 23.81 -34.91
CA ASN A 185 -35.13 22.98 -33.87
C ASN A 185 -33.99 22.46 -33.01
N VAL A 186 -34.26 22.22 -31.74
CA VAL A 186 -33.26 21.74 -30.78
C VAL A 186 -33.71 20.40 -30.24
N ALA A 187 -32.85 19.39 -30.39
CA ALA A 187 -32.95 18.15 -29.63
C ALA A 187 -32.30 18.37 -28.27
N GLU A 188 -33.13 18.52 -27.23
CA GLU A 188 -32.66 18.59 -25.86
C GLU A 188 -32.56 17.17 -25.29
N LEU A 189 -31.31 16.69 -25.12
CA LEU A 189 -31.02 15.36 -24.60
C LEU A 189 -30.70 15.47 -23.11
N VAL A 190 -31.43 14.73 -22.28
CA VAL A 190 -31.26 14.73 -20.83
C VAL A 190 -30.86 13.33 -20.36
N ALA A 191 -29.76 13.24 -19.62
CA ALA A 191 -29.29 11.97 -19.08
C ALA A 191 -30.16 11.50 -17.91
N THR A 192 -30.74 10.31 -18.03
CA THR A 192 -31.49 9.66 -16.94
C THR A 192 -30.57 9.20 -15.81
N ALA A 193 -29.33 8.82 -16.13
CA ALA A 193 -28.30 8.47 -15.17
C ALA A 193 -27.04 9.30 -15.44
N ARG A 194 -26.69 10.19 -14.51
CA ARG A 194 -25.50 11.02 -14.62
C ARG A 194 -24.27 10.28 -14.11
N LYS A 195 -23.67 9.44 -14.97
CA LYS A 195 -22.46 8.66 -14.66
C LYS A 195 -21.28 8.99 -15.57
N GLY A 196 -20.07 8.92 -15.03
CA GLY A 196 -18.80 8.94 -15.76
C GLY A 196 -18.03 7.64 -15.55
N ARG A 197 -17.00 7.39 -16.37
CA ARG A 197 -16.10 6.24 -16.21
C ARG A 197 -14.91 6.68 -15.36
N LEU A 198 -14.64 5.97 -14.27
CA LEU A 198 -13.46 6.18 -13.44
C LEU A 198 -12.51 5.00 -13.61
N VAL A 199 -11.27 5.30 -13.97
CA VAL A 199 -10.17 4.33 -14.08
C VAL A 199 -9.13 4.66 -13.01
N VAL A 200 -8.83 3.70 -12.14
CA VAL A 200 -7.88 3.85 -11.03
C VAL A 200 -6.72 2.89 -11.23
N ASN A 201 -5.51 3.45 -11.30
CA ASN A 201 -4.26 2.70 -11.43
C ASN A 201 -3.32 2.98 -10.27
N GLU A 202 -2.49 1.99 -9.93
CA GLU A 202 -1.36 2.16 -9.04
C GLU A 202 -0.09 2.42 -9.86
N LYS A 203 0.74 3.38 -9.42
CA LYS A 203 1.91 3.89 -10.16
C LYS A 203 2.95 2.82 -10.50
N HIS A 204 3.12 1.81 -9.65
CA HIS A 204 4.05 0.69 -9.79
C HIS A 204 3.34 -0.58 -10.27
N ASN A 205 2.08 -0.46 -10.70
CA ASN A 205 1.17 -1.55 -11.09
C ASN A 205 0.88 -2.55 -9.96
N TRP A 206 1.05 -2.17 -8.69
CA TRP A 206 0.66 -3.06 -7.60
C TRP A 206 -0.84 -3.31 -7.60
N VAL A 207 -1.24 -4.54 -7.27
CA VAL A 207 -2.65 -4.92 -7.12
C VAL A 207 -3.07 -4.66 -5.69
N LEU A 208 -3.77 -3.56 -5.47
CA LEU A 208 -4.21 -3.06 -4.17
C LEU A 208 -5.71 -2.82 -4.18
N HIS A 209 -6.35 -2.88 -3.00
CA HIS A 209 -7.77 -2.56 -2.88
C HIS A 209 -8.01 -1.08 -3.16
N VAL A 210 -9.05 -0.81 -3.95
CA VAL A 210 -9.53 0.52 -4.30
C VAL A 210 -10.69 0.86 -3.39
N GLU A 211 -10.50 1.91 -2.61
CA GLU A 211 -11.53 2.55 -1.81
C GLU A 211 -12.01 3.81 -2.53
N LEU A 212 -13.31 3.86 -2.83
CA LEU A 212 -14.02 4.97 -3.44
C LEU A 212 -15.05 5.50 -2.44
N ASP A 213 -14.90 6.75 -2.02
CA ASP A 213 -15.76 7.42 -1.03
C ASP A 213 -15.95 6.63 0.28
N GLY A 214 -14.89 5.98 0.75
CA GLY A 214 -14.91 5.18 1.97
C GLY A 214 -15.42 3.74 1.79
N LYS A 215 -15.77 3.33 0.56
CA LYS A 215 -16.23 1.98 0.24
C LYS A 215 -15.24 1.26 -0.67
N GLU A 216 -14.90 0.03 -0.33
CA GLU A 216 -14.11 -0.82 -1.22
C GLU A 216 -14.93 -1.23 -2.46
N VAL A 217 -14.36 -1.04 -3.65
CA VAL A 217 -15.03 -1.29 -4.94
C VAL A 217 -14.33 -2.35 -5.81
N GLY A 218 -13.11 -2.75 -5.46
CA GLY A 218 -12.33 -3.73 -6.19
C GLY A 218 -10.83 -3.57 -5.95
N VAL A 219 -10.01 -4.01 -6.91
CA VAL A 219 -8.55 -3.91 -6.86
C VAL A 219 -7.97 -3.24 -8.11
N THR A 220 -6.79 -2.63 -8.01
CA THR A 220 -6.09 -2.02 -9.14
C THR A 220 -5.53 -3.06 -10.12
N PRO A 221 -5.54 -2.78 -11.44
CA PRO A 221 -6.25 -1.69 -12.09
C PRO A 221 -7.77 -1.88 -11.97
N TRP A 222 -8.48 -0.82 -11.60
CA TRP A 222 -9.94 -0.85 -11.43
C TRP A 222 -10.62 0.12 -12.40
N GLU A 223 -11.75 -0.30 -12.95
CA GLU A 223 -12.59 0.52 -13.81
C GLU A 223 -14.07 0.34 -13.44
N GLY A 224 -14.81 1.45 -13.41
CA GLY A 224 -16.25 1.40 -13.15
C GLY A 224 -16.99 2.68 -13.51
N LEU A 225 -18.32 2.56 -13.65
CA LEU A 225 -19.20 3.70 -13.80
C LEU A 225 -19.56 4.29 -12.43
N VAL A 226 -19.21 5.55 -12.23
CA VAL A 226 -19.40 6.29 -10.99
C VAL A 226 -20.31 7.49 -11.26
N ASN A 227 -21.01 7.97 -10.25
CA ASN A 227 -21.81 9.19 -10.39
C ASN A 227 -20.92 10.38 -10.78
N VAL A 228 -21.52 11.40 -11.39
CA VAL A 228 -20.82 12.65 -11.69
C VAL A 228 -20.63 13.46 -10.42
N GLY A 229 -19.46 14.06 -10.26
CA GLY A 229 -19.12 14.90 -9.11
C GLY A 229 -17.73 14.61 -8.55
N GLU A 230 -17.48 15.15 -7.36
CA GLU A 230 -16.24 14.92 -6.63
C GLU A 230 -16.26 13.57 -5.92
N HIS A 231 -15.19 12.80 -6.11
CA HIS A 231 -14.99 11.50 -5.50
C HIS A 231 -13.63 11.43 -4.81
N LYS A 232 -13.57 10.73 -3.69
CA LYS A 232 -12.32 10.46 -2.97
C LYS A 232 -11.86 9.04 -3.28
N VAL A 233 -10.64 8.91 -3.77
CA VAL A 233 -10.02 7.62 -4.10
C VAL A 233 -8.81 7.39 -3.21
N ARG A 234 -8.72 6.19 -2.64
CA ARG A 234 -7.57 5.74 -1.85
C ARG A 234 -7.25 4.29 -2.20
N LEU A 235 -5.96 3.99 -2.29
CA LEU A 235 -5.46 2.62 -2.39
C LEU A 235 -5.00 2.14 -1.03
N HIS A 236 -5.25 0.87 -0.71
CA HIS A 236 -4.73 0.24 0.48
C HIS A 236 -4.60 -1.28 0.30
N GLY A 237 -3.80 -1.92 1.15
CA GLY A 237 -3.66 -3.37 1.15
C GLY A 237 -2.34 -3.80 1.74
N PHE A 238 -1.89 -4.98 1.29
CA PHE A 238 -0.61 -5.54 1.67
C PHE A 238 0.23 -5.83 0.44
N MET A 239 1.54 -5.84 0.64
CA MET A 239 2.51 -6.29 -0.35
C MET A 239 3.38 -7.38 0.26
N GLY A 240 3.59 -8.46 -0.49
CA GLY A 240 4.54 -9.50 -0.12
C GLY A 240 5.96 -8.92 0.00
N VAL A 241 6.67 -9.29 1.05
CA VAL A 241 8.04 -8.80 1.31
C VAL A 241 9.01 -9.16 0.19
N GLU A 242 8.85 -10.35 -0.39
CA GLU A 242 9.63 -10.81 -1.54
C GLU A 242 9.31 -10.01 -2.81
N ALA A 243 8.02 -9.75 -3.08
CA ALA A 243 7.59 -8.95 -4.22
C ALA A 243 8.09 -7.49 -4.15
N LEU A 244 8.11 -6.90 -2.94
CA LEU A 244 8.71 -5.58 -2.71
C LEU A 244 10.21 -5.56 -2.97
N ALA A 245 10.92 -6.64 -2.64
CA ALA A 245 12.35 -6.76 -2.86
C ALA A 245 12.70 -7.05 -4.33
N ALA A 246 11.85 -7.81 -5.03
CA ALA A 246 12.07 -8.26 -6.40
C ALA A 246 11.55 -7.29 -7.48
N CYS A 247 10.84 -6.22 -7.10
CA CYS A 247 10.13 -5.32 -8.03
C CYS A 247 9.14 -6.07 -8.94
N GLU A 248 8.62 -7.21 -8.49
CA GLU A 248 7.64 -7.99 -9.23
C GLU A 248 6.23 -7.39 -9.07
N VAL A 249 5.46 -7.42 -10.15
CA VAL A 249 4.06 -7.01 -10.14
C VAL A 249 3.21 -8.21 -9.71
N PRO A 250 2.63 -8.21 -8.49
CA PRO A 250 1.84 -9.34 -8.03
C PRO A 250 0.58 -9.47 -8.88
N ALA A 251 0.20 -10.70 -9.25
CA ALA A 251 -1.00 -10.95 -10.05
C ALA A 251 -2.31 -10.76 -9.27
N THR A 252 -2.25 -10.76 -7.92
CA THR A 252 -3.41 -10.62 -7.03
C THR A 252 -3.04 -9.80 -5.80
N ALA A 253 -4.03 -9.20 -5.15
CA ALA A 253 -3.82 -8.47 -3.91
C ALA A 253 -3.35 -9.41 -2.80
N ALA A 254 -2.25 -9.07 -2.13
CA ALA A 254 -1.75 -9.86 -1.02
C ALA A 254 -2.66 -9.67 0.20
N LYS A 255 -2.87 -10.76 0.97
CA LYS A 255 -3.67 -10.75 2.20
C LYS A 255 -2.86 -10.37 3.44
N GLU A 256 -1.54 -10.55 3.37
CA GLU A 256 -0.60 -10.35 4.46
C GLU A 256 0.72 -9.80 3.89
N GLY A 257 1.54 -9.20 4.75
CA GLY A 257 2.83 -8.62 4.37
C GLY A 257 2.98 -7.17 4.86
N ALA A 258 3.76 -6.38 4.12
CA ALA A 258 3.94 -4.97 4.40
C ALA A 258 2.66 -4.20 4.10
N LYS A 259 2.09 -3.51 5.07
CA LYS A 259 0.90 -2.68 4.85
C LYS A 259 1.28 -1.49 3.97
N VAL A 260 0.52 -1.27 2.91
CA VAL A 260 0.71 -0.15 1.99
C VAL A 260 -0.59 0.64 1.84
N ALA A 261 -0.46 1.95 1.61
CA ALA A 261 -1.59 2.80 1.27
C ALA A 261 -1.13 4.04 0.49
N SER A 262 -2.02 4.57 -0.36
CA SER A 262 -1.82 5.88 -0.99
C SER A 262 -2.33 7.00 -0.09
N SER A 263 -1.99 8.25 -0.45
CA SER A 263 -2.77 9.41 -0.03
C SER A 263 -4.19 9.33 -0.62
N VAL A 264 -5.13 10.06 -0.01
CA VAL A 264 -6.47 10.23 -0.58
C VAL A 264 -6.39 11.27 -1.69
N ALA A 265 -6.82 10.91 -2.89
CA ALA A 265 -6.96 11.85 -4.00
C ALA A 265 -8.42 12.22 -4.21
N ALA A 266 -8.69 13.51 -4.35
CA ALA A 266 -9.98 14.00 -4.83
C ALA A 266 -9.94 14.05 -6.37
N THR A 267 -10.99 13.54 -7.01
CA THR A 267 -11.13 13.57 -8.47
C THR A 267 -12.55 13.95 -8.86
N SER A 268 -12.67 14.76 -9.90
CA SER A 268 -13.96 15.16 -10.46
C SER A 268 -14.33 14.24 -11.62
N VAL A 269 -15.33 13.39 -11.42
CA VAL A 269 -15.87 12.53 -12.48
C VAL A 269 -16.90 13.31 -13.27
N ARG A 270 -16.71 13.38 -14.60
CA ARG A 270 -17.60 14.09 -15.52
C ARG A 270 -18.53 13.15 -16.29
N LEU A 271 -19.67 13.69 -16.67
CA LEU A 271 -20.71 12.94 -17.37
C LEU A 271 -20.18 12.44 -18.72
N TYR A 272 -20.29 11.14 -18.99
CA TYR A 272 -19.86 10.53 -20.25
C TYR A 272 -18.38 10.73 -20.62
N GLU A 273 -17.53 11.00 -19.62
CA GLU A 273 -16.09 11.13 -19.78
C GLU A 273 -15.35 10.03 -19.01
N GLU A 274 -14.18 9.64 -19.50
CA GLU A 274 -13.22 8.84 -18.73
C GLU A 274 -12.37 9.78 -17.87
N THR A 275 -12.38 9.54 -16.57
CA THR A 275 -11.48 10.17 -15.62
C THR A 275 -10.47 9.15 -15.16
N ARG A 276 -9.18 9.45 -15.31
CA ARG A 276 -8.09 8.56 -14.92
C ARG A 276 -7.35 9.10 -13.72
N VAL A 277 -7.21 8.28 -12.69
CA VAL A 277 -6.45 8.59 -11.48
C VAL A 277 -5.33 7.58 -11.33
N VAL A 278 -4.11 8.07 -11.12
CA VAL A 278 -2.93 7.25 -10.85
C VAL A 278 -2.41 7.61 -9.46
N LEU A 279 -2.37 6.63 -8.56
CA LEU A 279 -1.93 6.81 -7.17
C LEU A 279 -0.66 6.01 -6.90
N GLY A 280 0.27 6.57 -6.13
CA GLY A 280 1.41 5.85 -5.60
C GLY A 280 1.12 5.38 -4.19
N ALA A 281 1.09 4.08 -3.95
CA ALA A 281 1.01 3.56 -2.60
C ALA A 281 2.39 3.56 -1.93
N GLU A 282 2.40 3.81 -0.63
CA GLU A 282 3.61 3.80 0.19
C GLU A 282 3.45 2.86 1.38
N GLU A 283 4.56 2.26 1.79
CA GLU A 283 4.65 1.42 2.98
C GLU A 283 4.25 2.22 4.23
N GLN A 284 3.39 1.62 5.05
CA GLN A 284 2.81 2.21 6.25
C GLN A 284 3.36 1.56 7.53
N ASP A 285 4.16 0.50 7.40
CA ASP A 285 4.81 -0.19 8.50
C ASP A 285 6.30 -0.46 8.21
N ALA A 286 7.05 -0.81 9.25
CA ALA A 286 8.44 -1.25 9.16
C ALA A 286 8.71 -2.41 10.11
N LEU A 287 9.72 -3.21 9.79
CA LEU A 287 10.15 -4.35 10.60
C LEU A 287 11.00 -3.89 11.79
N LEU A 288 10.59 -4.27 13.00
CA LEU A 288 11.36 -4.10 14.23
C LEU A 288 11.76 -5.47 14.78
N ARG A 289 13.07 -5.65 15.03
CA ARG A 289 13.64 -6.81 15.68
C ARG A 289 14.20 -6.40 17.04
N VAL A 290 13.73 -7.02 18.11
CA VAL A 290 14.11 -6.72 19.49
C VAL A 290 14.86 -7.92 20.06
N GLU A 291 16.11 -7.70 20.46
CA GLU A 291 16.93 -8.68 21.17
C GLU A 291 17.15 -8.21 22.61
N SER A 292 17.30 -9.16 23.54
CA SER A 292 17.53 -8.85 24.94
C SER A 292 18.64 -9.68 25.57
N ALA A 293 19.32 -9.08 26.55
CA ALA A 293 20.18 -9.77 27.50
C ALA A 293 19.64 -9.50 28.92
N PRO A 294 19.18 -10.52 29.67
CA PRO A 294 19.10 -11.93 29.29
C PRO A 294 18.08 -12.20 28.17
N ALA A 295 18.28 -13.30 27.44
CA ALA A 295 17.33 -13.76 26.42
C ALA A 295 16.01 -14.21 27.07
N GLY A 296 14.91 -14.18 26.30
CA GLY A 296 13.59 -14.57 26.79
C GLY A 296 12.88 -13.52 27.65
N ALA A 297 13.40 -12.29 27.69
CA ALA A 297 12.72 -11.17 28.35
C ALA A 297 11.40 -10.84 27.65
N THR A 298 10.38 -10.46 28.42
CA THR A 298 9.08 -10.04 27.89
C THR A 298 9.20 -8.68 27.21
N VAL A 299 8.70 -8.57 25.99
CA VAL A 299 8.69 -7.35 25.17
C VAL A 299 7.26 -6.79 25.13
N ARG A 300 7.12 -5.51 25.45
CA ARG A 300 5.90 -4.73 25.27
C ARG A 300 6.16 -3.57 24.32
N ILE A 301 5.26 -3.34 23.38
CA ILE A 301 5.31 -2.20 22.46
C ILE A 301 4.04 -1.38 22.70
N ASP A 302 4.21 -0.10 22.98
CA ASP A 302 3.12 0.83 23.30
C ASP A 302 2.18 0.26 24.38
N LEU A 303 2.79 -0.27 25.45
CA LEU A 303 2.15 -0.91 26.60
C LEU A 303 1.52 -2.29 26.33
N LYS A 304 1.37 -2.70 25.07
CA LYS A 304 0.85 -4.02 24.69
C LYS A 304 1.96 -5.06 24.71
N GLU A 305 1.74 -6.16 25.42
CA GLU A 305 2.66 -7.32 25.37
C GLU A 305 2.60 -7.99 24.01
N VAL A 306 3.75 -8.10 23.34
CA VAL A 306 3.86 -8.66 21.98
C VAL A 306 4.52 -10.04 21.96
N GLY A 307 5.24 -10.41 23.02
CA GLY A 307 5.94 -11.69 23.12
C GLY A 307 7.21 -11.62 23.96
N LYS A 308 8.15 -12.53 23.68
CA LYS A 308 9.46 -12.61 24.32
C LYS A 308 10.58 -12.38 23.32
N ALA A 309 11.71 -11.84 23.78
CA ALA A 309 12.90 -11.62 22.96
C ALA A 309 13.70 -12.94 22.72
N PRO A 310 14.27 -13.17 21.52
CA PRO A 310 14.19 -12.30 20.34
C PRO A 310 12.78 -12.23 19.77
N TRP A 311 12.30 -11.02 19.51
CA TRP A 311 10.98 -10.75 18.96
C TRP A 311 11.13 -10.00 17.63
N GLU A 312 10.34 -10.36 16.63
CA GLU A 312 10.30 -9.69 15.33
C GLU A 312 8.84 -9.44 14.92
N GLY A 313 8.56 -8.23 14.45
CA GLY A 313 7.22 -7.88 13.95
C GLY A 313 7.19 -6.56 13.21
N ARG A 314 6.14 -6.37 12.39
CA ARG A 314 5.88 -5.12 11.67
C ARG A 314 5.02 -4.18 12.51
N LEU A 315 5.42 -2.92 12.56
CA LEU A 315 4.75 -1.86 13.31
C LEU A 315 4.57 -0.63 12.42
N PRO A 316 3.52 0.18 12.63
CA PRO A 316 3.32 1.43 11.89
C PRO A 316 4.58 2.31 11.86
N LEU A 317 4.72 3.12 10.81
CA LEU A 317 5.77 4.14 10.81
C LEU A 317 5.52 5.19 11.89
N GLY A 318 6.59 5.71 12.50
CA GLY A 318 6.50 6.70 13.58
C GLY A 318 7.22 6.28 14.85
N GLU A 319 6.89 6.93 15.97
CA GLU A 319 7.51 6.68 17.28
C GLU A 319 6.77 5.57 18.02
N HIS A 320 7.53 4.62 18.56
CA HIS A 320 7.04 3.53 19.40
C HIS A 320 7.84 3.46 20.69
N VAL A 321 7.19 3.08 21.80
CA VAL A 321 7.87 2.83 23.08
C VAL A 321 7.99 1.32 23.29
N VAL A 322 9.23 0.84 23.31
CA VAL A 322 9.58 -0.56 23.58
C VAL A 322 9.97 -0.69 25.05
N GLU A 323 9.26 -1.52 25.80
CA GLU A 323 9.59 -1.92 27.15
C GLU A 323 10.01 -3.38 27.19
N VAL A 324 11.21 -3.64 27.70
CA VAL A 324 11.75 -4.99 27.87
C VAL A 324 11.90 -5.27 29.36
N SER A 325 11.37 -6.41 29.82
CA SER A 325 11.36 -6.77 31.24
C SER A 325 11.62 -8.25 31.45
N ALA A 326 12.34 -8.59 32.52
CA ALA A 326 12.61 -9.97 32.92
C ALA A 326 12.57 -10.07 34.45
N GLY A 327 12.16 -11.22 34.97
CA GLY A 327 12.11 -11.46 36.42
C GLY A 327 13.50 -11.32 37.06
N GLY A 328 13.62 -10.50 38.11
CA GLY A 328 14.88 -10.21 38.77
C GLY A 328 15.75 -9.14 38.09
N PHE A 329 15.20 -8.41 37.10
CA PHE A 329 15.87 -7.32 36.39
C PHE A 329 15.00 -6.05 36.40
N PHE A 330 15.63 -4.88 36.31
CA PHE A 330 14.92 -3.63 36.08
C PHE A 330 14.38 -3.60 34.64
N SER A 331 13.15 -3.14 34.44
CA SER A 331 12.62 -2.97 33.08
C SER A 331 13.34 -1.81 32.38
N ALA A 332 13.62 -1.99 31.10
CA ALA A 332 14.22 -0.97 30.26
C ALA A 332 13.18 -0.46 29.26
N ARG A 333 12.99 0.86 29.19
CA ARG A 333 12.14 1.52 28.19
C ARG A 333 13.00 2.26 27.18
N ARG A 334 12.67 2.14 25.89
CA ARG A 334 13.35 2.81 24.77
C ARG A 334 12.32 3.34 23.79
N ALA A 335 12.47 4.60 23.39
CA ALA A 335 11.75 5.15 22.24
C ALA A 335 12.46 4.74 20.95
N VAL A 336 11.71 4.28 19.96
CA VAL A 336 12.21 3.88 18.66
C VAL A 336 11.36 4.56 17.59
N ARG A 337 12.03 5.29 16.69
CA ARG A 337 11.40 5.81 15.48
C ARG A 337 11.57 4.82 14.34
N LEU A 338 10.45 4.34 13.81
CA LEU A 338 10.39 3.48 12.64
C LEU A 338 10.21 4.33 11.39
N GLU A 339 11.07 4.08 10.41
CA GLU A 339 11.12 4.80 9.14
C GLU A 339 10.97 3.82 7.97
N ARG A 340 10.47 4.36 6.85
CA ARG A 340 10.16 3.58 5.65
C ARG A 340 11.38 2.79 5.17
N ARG A 341 11.18 1.52 4.80
CA ARG A 341 12.22 0.62 4.25
C ARG A 341 13.48 0.47 5.12
N LYS A 342 13.44 0.84 6.40
CA LYS A 342 14.54 0.62 7.34
C LYS A 342 14.16 -0.48 8.32
N GLN A 343 14.82 -1.62 8.21
CA GLN A 343 14.81 -2.60 9.29
C GLN A 343 15.52 -1.99 10.50
N ARG A 344 14.88 -2.06 11.66
CA ARG A 344 15.45 -1.58 12.92
C ARG A 344 15.73 -2.75 13.84
N GLU A 345 16.98 -2.90 14.25
CA GLU A 345 17.37 -3.83 15.30
C GLU A 345 17.59 -3.05 16.60
N LEU A 346 16.97 -3.51 17.68
CA LEU A 346 17.09 -2.95 19.02
C LEU A 346 17.60 -4.02 19.98
N SER A 347 18.85 -3.87 20.44
CA SER A 347 19.42 -4.73 21.48
C SER A 347 19.30 -4.06 22.85
N VAL A 348 18.67 -4.73 23.80
CA VAL A 348 18.42 -4.21 25.16
C VAL A 348 19.08 -5.09 26.21
N SER A 349 20.07 -4.55 26.92
CA SER A 349 20.67 -5.20 28.08
C SER A 349 19.97 -4.73 29.36
N LEU A 350 19.47 -5.66 30.16
CA LEU A 350 18.79 -5.39 31.42
C LEU A 350 19.76 -5.47 32.60
N GLU A 351 19.62 -4.54 33.53
CA GLU A 351 20.39 -4.54 34.77
C GLU A 351 19.70 -5.38 35.84
N ARG A 352 20.46 -6.24 36.53
CA ARG A 352 19.94 -7.15 37.55
C ARG A 352 19.52 -6.36 38.79
N GLN A 353 18.36 -6.67 39.34
CA GLN A 353 17.93 -6.10 40.62
C GLN A 353 18.77 -6.68 41.76
N PRO A 354 19.22 -5.86 42.73
CA PRO A 354 19.91 -6.36 43.90
C PRO A 354 18.98 -7.29 44.69
N ASP A 355 19.47 -8.50 44.99
CA ASP A 355 18.76 -9.44 45.86
C ASP A 355 19.03 -9.04 47.31
N LEU A 356 18.27 -8.05 47.78
CA LEU A 356 18.41 -7.47 49.12
C LEU A 356 18.33 -8.52 50.24
N LEU A 357 17.60 -9.64 50.03
CA LEU A 357 17.51 -10.72 51.01
C LEU A 357 18.77 -11.59 51.01
N ALA A 358 19.33 -11.91 49.84
CA ALA A 358 20.61 -12.60 49.75
C ALA A 358 21.75 -11.74 50.32
N GLU A 359 21.78 -10.45 49.99
CA GLU A 359 22.75 -9.50 50.52
C GLU A 359 22.61 -9.34 52.05
N ALA A 360 21.38 -9.25 52.57
CA ALA A 360 21.13 -9.19 54.01
C ALA A 360 21.53 -10.49 54.73
N ARG A 361 21.27 -11.66 54.14
CA ARG A 361 21.71 -12.97 54.67
C ARG A 361 23.23 -13.07 54.71
N ALA A 362 23.92 -12.66 53.64
CA ALA A 362 25.38 -12.63 53.57
C ALA A 362 25.96 -11.67 54.63
N ALA A 363 25.40 -10.46 54.76
CA ALA A 363 25.81 -9.49 55.77
C ALA A 363 25.58 -10.00 57.21
N ARG A 364 24.47 -10.68 57.48
CA ARG A 364 24.16 -11.28 58.78
C ARG A 364 25.11 -12.42 59.11
N ASN A 365 25.34 -13.34 58.18
CA ASN A 365 26.24 -14.48 58.37
C ASN A 365 27.69 -14.01 58.60
N ARG A 366 28.12 -12.93 57.92
CA ARG A 366 29.41 -12.27 58.17
C ARG A 366 29.49 -11.74 59.60
N LYS A 367 28.46 -11.01 60.08
CA LYS A 367 28.44 -10.50 61.46
C LYS A 367 28.53 -11.62 62.49
N ILE A 368 27.83 -12.73 62.27
CA ILE A 368 27.87 -13.91 63.15
C ILE A 368 29.26 -14.57 63.12
N GLY A 369 29.84 -14.81 61.94
CA GLY A 369 31.16 -15.43 61.81
C GLY A 369 32.28 -14.60 62.44
N VAL A 370 32.26 -13.27 62.23
CA VAL A 370 33.20 -12.34 62.87
C VAL A 370 33.00 -12.31 64.39
N GLY A 371 31.75 -12.22 64.86
CA GLY A 371 31.42 -12.19 66.29
C GLY A 371 31.86 -13.46 67.02
N LEU A 372 31.65 -14.64 66.43
CA LEU A 372 32.10 -15.91 67.00
C LEU A 372 33.62 -16.01 67.06
N ALA A 373 34.34 -15.65 65.97
CA ALA A 373 35.79 -15.73 65.93
C ALA A 373 36.48 -14.80 66.96
N TYR A 374 36.04 -13.54 67.03
CA TYR A 374 36.54 -12.62 68.05
C TYR A 374 36.09 -12.99 69.46
N GLY A 375 34.87 -13.52 69.64
CA GLY A 375 34.39 -13.99 70.96
C GLY A 375 35.25 -15.12 71.53
N VAL A 376 35.62 -16.10 70.70
CA VAL A 376 36.57 -17.16 71.07
C VAL A 376 37.95 -16.57 71.37
N GLY A 377 38.39 -15.59 70.59
CA GLY A 377 39.65 -14.86 70.82
C GLY A 377 39.71 -14.18 72.19
N VAL A 378 38.66 -13.41 72.55
CA VAL A 378 38.58 -12.70 73.83
C VAL A 378 38.49 -13.67 75.01
N ALA A 379 37.71 -14.75 74.89
CA ALA A 379 37.62 -15.77 75.93
C ALA A 379 38.98 -16.46 76.18
N GLY A 380 39.70 -16.83 75.10
CA GLY A 380 41.05 -17.39 75.20
C GLY A 380 42.05 -16.44 75.85
N LEU A 381 42.04 -15.16 75.47
CA LEU A 381 42.88 -14.13 76.09
C LEU A 381 42.52 -13.87 77.56
N GLY A 382 41.24 -13.95 77.92
CA GLY A 382 40.78 -13.85 79.32
C GLY A 382 41.31 -15.01 80.17
N VAL A 383 41.20 -16.25 79.67
CA VAL A 383 41.78 -17.43 80.34
C VAL A 383 43.29 -17.30 80.46
N PHE A 384 43.97 -16.82 79.42
CA PHE A 384 45.41 -16.54 79.46
C PHE A 384 45.77 -15.51 80.53
N ALA A 385 45.05 -14.39 80.62
CA ALA A 385 45.35 -13.34 81.60
C ALA A 385 45.13 -13.82 83.04
N VAL A 386 44.04 -14.56 83.30
CA VAL A 386 43.74 -15.09 84.65
C VAL A 386 44.73 -16.19 85.03
N ALA A 387 44.89 -17.22 84.19
CA ALA A 387 45.79 -18.34 84.48
C ALA A 387 47.25 -17.88 84.50
N GLY A 388 47.65 -16.98 83.59
CA GLY A 388 48.98 -16.38 83.53
C GLY A 388 49.27 -15.49 84.74
N GLY A 389 48.30 -14.65 85.16
CA GLY A 389 48.43 -13.84 86.37
C GLY A 389 48.57 -14.69 87.64
N LEU A 390 47.76 -15.75 87.76
CA LEU A 390 47.87 -16.71 88.87
C LEU A 390 49.18 -17.51 88.82
N ALA A 391 49.64 -17.90 87.62
CA ALA A 391 50.92 -18.58 87.44
C ALA A 391 52.09 -17.68 87.87
N LEU A 392 52.09 -16.40 87.47
CA LEU A 392 53.10 -15.43 87.88
C LEU A 392 53.09 -15.20 89.40
N GLY A 393 51.91 -15.13 90.02
CA GLY A 393 51.79 -15.07 91.48
C GLY A 393 52.42 -16.28 92.17
N LYS A 394 52.15 -17.49 91.66
CA LYS A 394 52.76 -18.73 92.17
C LYS A 394 54.28 -18.81 91.92
N LEU A 395 54.75 -18.28 90.80
CA LEU A 395 56.17 -18.18 90.49
C LEU A 395 56.88 -17.21 91.43
N ASN A 396 56.26 -16.09 91.78
CA ASN A 396 56.81 -15.12 92.73
C ASN A 396 56.89 -15.71 94.15
N GLU A 397 55.86 -16.46 94.58
CA GLU A 397 55.88 -17.21 95.85
C GLU A 397 57.00 -18.28 95.88
N LEU A 398 57.29 -18.91 94.74
CA LEU A 398 58.37 -19.90 94.60
C LEU A 398 59.76 -19.23 94.58
N ASP A 399 59.91 -18.05 93.99
CA ASP A 399 61.19 -17.33 93.90
C ASP A 399 61.67 -16.86 95.29
N GLU A 400 60.74 -16.44 96.15
CA GLU A 400 61.05 -16.09 97.55
C GLU A 400 61.43 -17.31 98.42
N ARG A 401 60.92 -18.50 98.09
CA ARG A 401 61.04 -19.71 98.93
C ARG A 401 62.06 -20.72 98.42
N CYS A 402 62.61 -20.53 97.21
CA CYS A 402 63.56 -21.45 96.59
C CYS A 402 64.89 -20.74 96.22
N PRO A 403 65.83 -20.60 97.17
CA PRO A 403 67.16 -20.06 96.87
C PRO A 403 67.91 -20.95 95.86
N ASN A 404 68.58 -20.34 94.89
CA ASN A 404 69.36 -21.01 93.82
C ASN A 404 68.56 -22.05 92.99
N LYS A 405 67.24 -21.88 92.85
CA LYS A 405 66.34 -22.78 92.09
C LYS A 405 66.28 -24.22 92.63
N GLN A 406 66.70 -24.44 93.87
CA GLN A 406 66.58 -25.73 94.54
C GLN A 406 65.44 -25.65 95.56
N CYS A 407 64.32 -26.31 95.24
CA CYS A 407 63.15 -26.29 96.11
C CYS A 407 63.08 -27.58 96.95
N PRO A 408 62.75 -27.48 98.25
CA PRO A 408 62.47 -28.64 99.09
C PRO A 408 61.20 -29.39 98.65
N SER A 409 61.09 -30.68 98.99
CA SER A 409 59.99 -31.57 98.57
C SER A 409 58.60 -31.14 99.08
N THR A 410 58.55 -30.23 100.06
CA THR A 410 57.33 -29.61 100.59
C THR A 410 56.65 -28.67 99.58
N GLU A 411 57.38 -28.17 98.57
CA GLU A 411 56.86 -27.20 97.58
C GLU A 411 56.41 -27.84 96.25
N ALA A 412 56.42 -29.17 96.15
CA ALA A 412 56.03 -29.91 94.94
C ALA A 412 54.59 -29.61 94.47
N GLY A 413 53.69 -29.29 95.41
CA GLY A 413 52.31 -28.89 95.09
C GLY A 413 52.24 -27.55 94.35
N ASN A 414 52.98 -26.54 94.81
CA ASN A 414 53.03 -25.22 94.19
C ASN A 414 53.70 -25.26 92.80
N GLN A 415 54.72 -26.11 92.62
CA GLN A 415 55.35 -26.33 91.31
C GLN A 415 54.37 -26.95 90.30
N ARG A 416 53.61 -27.97 90.71
CA ARG A 416 52.59 -28.60 89.85
C ARG A 416 51.46 -27.61 89.51
N ALA A 417 51.05 -26.79 90.47
CA ALA A 417 50.05 -25.75 90.25
C ALA A 417 50.54 -24.67 89.27
N ALA A 418 51.77 -24.18 89.44
CA ALA A 418 52.37 -23.21 88.53
C ALA A 418 52.52 -23.77 87.10
N ALA A 419 52.96 -25.04 86.98
CA ALA A 419 53.06 -25.72 85.69
C ALA A 419 51.69 -25.91 85.01
N ALA A 420 50.66 -26.32 85.77
CA ALA A 420 49.30 -26.48 85.26
C ALA A 420 48.64 -25.15 84.87
N LEU A 421 48.89 -24.08 85.62
CA LEU A 421 48.44 -22.73 85.27
C LEU A 421 49.18 -22.19 84.04
N GLY A 422 50.47 -22.50 83.90
CA GLY A 422 51.29 -22.14 82.74
C GLY A 422 50.86 -22.83 81.44
N THR A 423 50.52 -24.12 81.48
CA THR A 423 49.97 -24.81 80.31
C THR A 423 48.59 -24.27 79.93
N THR A 424 47.73 -24.01 80.91
CA THR A 424 46.41 -23.40 80.71
C THR A 424 46.53 -22.01 80.08
N ALA A 425 47.48 -21.19 80.55
CA ALA A 425 47.77 -19.88 79.98
C ALA A 425 48.23 -20.01 78.51
N THR A 426 49.17 -20.92 78.22
CA THR A 426 49.70 -21.11 76.87
C THR A 426 48.61 -21.53 75.88
N VAL A 427 47.73 -22.46 76.28
CA VAL A 427 46.55 -22.86 75.48
C VAL A 427 45.60 -21.68 75.28
N GLY A 428 45.32 -20.89 76.32
CA GLY A 428 44.51 -19.68 76.23
C GLY A 428 45.07 -18.66 75.23
N LEU A 429 46.39 -18.45 75.23
CA LEU A 429 47.06 -17.52 74.32
C LEU A 429 47.00 -18.00 72.86
N VAL A 430 47.24 -19.29 72.60
CA VAL A 430 47.17 -19.87 71.24
C VAL A 430 45.74 -19.80 70.70
N VAL A 431 44.74 -20.18 71.51
CA VAL A 431 43.32 -20.07 71.12
C VAL A 431 42.92 -18.60 70.92
N GLY A 432 43.38 -17.72 71.80
CA GLY A 432 43.17 -16.28 71.71
C GLY A 432 43.73 -15.69 70.41
N GLY A 433 44.98 -16.03 70.09
CA GLY A 433 45.66 -15.61 68.87
C GLY A 433 45.02 -16.15 67.59
N LEU A 434 44.65 -17.43 67.57
CA LEU A 434 43.95 -18.05 66.43
C LEU A 434 42.56 -17.44 66.21
N GLY A 435 41.81 -17.17 67.28
CA GLY A 435 40.52 -16.49 67.20
C GLY A 435 40.63 -15.08 66.60
N ALA A 436 41.62 -14.30 67.02
CA ALA A 436 41.88 -12.96 66.49
C ALA A 436 42.33 -13.00 65.01
N ALA A 437 43.20 -13.94 64.64
CA ALA A 437 43.68 -14.13 63.27
C ALA A 437 42.56 -14.60 62.33
N ALA A 438 41.72 -15.54 62.78
CA ALA A 438 40.57 -16.00 62.02
C ALA A 438 39.51 -14.89 61.87
N GLY A 439 39.24 -14.13 62.93
CA GLY A 439 38.31 -12.99 62.90
C GLY A 439 38.77 -11.87 61.96
N THR A 440 40.06 -11.53 61.97
CA THR A 440 40.65 -10.56 61.02
C THR A 440 40.67 -11.10 59.59
N ALA A 441 41.02 -12.38 59.37
CA ALA A 441 41.01 -13.00 58.04
C ALA A 441 39.61 -12.98 57.42
N VAL A 442 38.57 -13.38 58.17
CA VAL A 442 37.18 -13.31 57.70
C VAL A 442 36.79 -11.87 57.40
N LEU A 443 37.14 -10.91 58.25
CA LEU A 443 36.82 -9.50 58.04
C LEU A 443 37.51 -8.89 56.80
N LEU A 444 38.76 -9.26 56.52
CA LEU A 444 39.54 -8.75 55.39
C LEU A 444 39.19 -9.44 54.07
N LEU A 445 39.07 -10.76 54.06
CA LEU A 445 38.79 -11.54 52.85
C LEU A 445 37.33 -11.38 52.38
N THR A 446 36.43 -10.93 53.26
CA THR A 446 35.03 -10.66 52.92
C THR A 446 34.69 -9.17 52.88
N ARG A 447 35.71 -8.29 52.78
CA ARG A 447 35.46 -6.89 52.43
C ARG A 447 34.85 -6.86 51.03
N PRO A 448 33.65 -6.28 50.85
CA PRO A 448 33.21 -5.96 49.50
C PRO A 448 34.27 -5.04 48.91
N GLY A 449 34.77 -5.36 47.72
CA GLY A 449 35.64 -4.43 47.01
C GLY A 449 34.92 -3.09 46.90
N ASP A 450 35.65 -2.00 47.09
CA ASP A 450 35.15 -0.66 46.80
C ASP A 450 34.93 -0.60 45.28
N GLY A 451 33.78 -1.12 44.85
CA GLY A 451 33.23 -0.87 43.53
C GLY A 451 33.12 0.63 43.45
N GLU A 452 33.95 1.21 42.61
CA GLU A 452 33.94 2.61 42.20
C GLU A 452 32.50 3.13 42.26
N GLN A 453 32.20 3.89 43.31
CA GLN A 453 30.97 4.66 43.38
C GLN A 453 31.09 5.69 42.27
N ARG A 454 30.65 5.30 41.07
CA ARG A 454 30.33 6.26 40.02
C ARG A 454 29.24 7.13 40.62
N ALA A 455 29.62 8.36 40.92
CA ALA A 455 28.75 9.37 41.46
C ALA A 455 27.49 9.43 40.59
N GLY A 456 26.38 8.92 41.12
CA GLY A 456 25.07 9.20 40.57
C GLY A 456 24.79 10.70 40.73
N PRO A 457 23.85 11.25 39.94
CA PRO A 457 23.49 12.64 40.04
C PRO A 457 23.06 12.95 41.48
N SER A 458 23.73 13.91 42.12
CA SER A 458 23.42 14.33 43.49
C SER A 458 22.96 15.77 43.47
N VAL A 459 21.79 16.01 44.06
CA VAL A 459 21.22 17.34 44.26
C VAL A 459 21.20 17.59 45.76
N SER A 460 21.83 18.69 46.18
CA SER A 460 21.76 19.19 47.54
C SER A 460 21.04 20.53 47.53
N ALA A 461 20.06 20.68 48.42
CA ALA A 461 19.36 21.93 48.64
C ALA A 461 19.74 22.45 50.03
N GLY A 462 20.16 23.71 50.10
CA GLY A 462 20.48 24.42 51.33
C GLY A 462 19.63 25.67 51.47
N VAL A 463 19.21 25.98 52.69
CA VAL A 463 18.51 27.22 53.03
C VAL A 463 19.47 28.11 53.80
N GLY A 464 19.82 29.25 53.22
CA GLY A 464 20.63 30.28 53.87
C GLY A 464 19.77 31.47 54.31
N LEU A 465 20.33 32.31 55.18
CA LEU A 465 19.75 33.60 55.58
C LEU A 465 19.72 34.56 54.38
N GLY A 466 18.77 34.36 53.47
CA GLY A 466 18.60 35.14 52.24
C GLY A 466 18.04 34.37 51.04
N GLY A 467 17.89 33.04 51.10
CA GLY A 467 17.29 32.27 50.02
C GLY A 467 17.65 30.77 50.01
N PHE A 468 17.06 30.06 49.05
CA PHE A 468 17.30 28.63 48.81
C PHE A 468 18.35 28.46 47.71
N GLU A 469 19.40 27.70 47.97
CA GLU A 469 20.41 27.31 46.98
C GLU A 469 20.24 25.82 46.68
N VAL A 470 20.15 25.47 45.39
CA VAL A 470 20.12 24.09 44.92
C VAL A 470 21.34 23.84 44.05
N LYS A 471 22.25 22.97 44.50
CA LYS A 471 23.45 22.55 43.76
C LYS A 471 23.29 21.11 43.31
N GLY A 472 23.34 20.90 42.00
CA GLY A 472 23.34 19.59 41.36
C GLY A 472 24.69 19.28 40.72
N ARG A 473 25.12 18.02 40.80
CA ARG A 473 26.16 17.44 39.93
C ARG A 473 25.48 16.32 39.15
N PHE A 474 25.44 16.43 37.82
CA PHE A 474 24.70 15.54 36.93
C PHE A 474 25.64 14.64 36.12
#